data_AF-A0A5C4XTL4-F1
#
_entry.id   AF-A0A5C4XTL4-F1
#
_cell.length_a   1.000
_cell.length_b   1.000
_cell.length_c   1.000
_cell.angle_alpha   90.00
_cell.angle_beta   90.00
_cell.angle_gamma   90.00
#
_symmetry.space_group_name_H-M   'P 1'
#
loop_
_entity.id
_entity.type
_entity.pdbx_description
1 polymer ?
#
loop_
_entity_poly.entity_id
_entity_poly.type
_entity_poly.pdbx_seq_one_letter_code
_entity_poly.pdbx_strand_id
1 'polypeptide(L)'
;MSNSPVPAAAEGMPKFDLRQIMRDAWSIYRRIWGGSCRPANEQVRRKELAKALRNAWALARQARAAAAKTLAEKAADRVRELTAELMRLDARPWGMRSHRSATARDVIQLELASAQAVLQ
;
A
#
# COMPACT_ATOMS: atom_id res chain seq x y z
N MET A 1 34.80 -8.48 23.63
CA MET A 1 33.66 -7.84 22.93
C MET A 1 32.41 -8.16 23.72
N SER A 2 31.90 -7.20 24.49
CA SER A 2 30.76 -7.43 25.40
C SER A 2 29.46 -7.50 24.62
N ASN A 3 28.88 -8.70 24.52
CA ASN A 3 27.51 -8.88 24.03
C ASN A 3 26.55 -8.56 25.17
N SER A 4 26.21 -7.28 25.34
CA SER A 4 25.10 -6.90 26.21
C SER A 4 23.80 -7.45 25.61
N PRO A 5 23.04 -8.31 26.30
CA PRO A 5 21.71 -8.68 25.85
C PRO A 5 20.85 -7.42 25.87
N VAL A 6 20.36 -7.01 24.70
CA VAL A 6 19.41 -5.90 24.58
C VAL A 6 18.17 -6.27 25.40
N PRO A 7 17.81 -5.50 26.44
CA PRO A 7 16.62 -5.79 27.21
C PRO A 7 15.39 -5.65 26.30
N ALA A 8 14.53 -6.66 26.34
CA ALA A 8 13.25 -6.68 25.63
C ALA A 8 12.28 -5.67 26.29
N ALA A 9 12.53 -4.38 26.07
CA ALA A 9 11.63 -3.32 26.46
C ALA A 9 10.84 -2.85 25.23
N ALA A 10 9.58 -3.29 25.11
CA ALA A 10 8.57 -2.55 24.35
C ALA A 10 7.16 -3.09 24.64
N GLU A 11 6.60 -2.75 25.80
CA GLU A 11 5.14 -2.82 26.05
C GLU A 11 4.33 -1.86 25.12
N GLY A 12 4.99 -1.16 24.19
CA GLY A 12 4.38 -0.29 23.20
C GLY A 12 4.68 -0.61 21.73
N MET A 13 5.42 -1.69 21.40
CA MET A 13 5.63 -2.04 19.99
C MET A 13 4.45 -2.87 19.47
N PRO A 14 3.76 -2.45 18.38
CA PRO A 14 2.69 -3.23 17.79
C PRO A 14 3.26 -4.57 17.32
N LYS A 15 2.77 -5.66 17.92
CA LYS A 15 3.22 -7.01 17.61
C LYS A 15 2.74 -7.38 16.21
N PHE A 16 3.66 -7.41 15.26
CA PHE A 16 3.39 -7.93 13.92
C PHE A 16 3.24 -9.44 13.96
N ASP A 17 2.29 -9.99 13.21
CA ASP A 17 2.20 -11.43 13.01
C ASP A 17 3.30 -11.88 12.03
N LEU A 18 4.41 -12.36 12.58
CA LEU A 18 5.55 -12.85 11.82
C LEU A 18 5.18 -14.03 10.90
N ARG A 19 4.19 -14.86 11.29
CA ARG A 19 3.74 -15.99 10.45
C ARG A 19 3.00 -15.47 9.23
N GLN A 20 2.16 -14.45 9.39
CA GLN A 20 1.47 -13.81 8.28
C GLN A 20 2.47 -13.12 7.34
N ILE A 21 3.45 -12.38 7.88
CA ILE A 21 4.49 -11.74 7.06
C ILE A 21 5.28 -12.77 6.25
N MET A 22 5.65 -13.90 6.87
CA MET A 22 6.35 -14.97 6.14
C MET A 22 5.47 -15.65 5.09
N ARG A 23 4.16 -15.80 5.35
CA ARG A 23 3.19 -16.30 4.36
C ARG A 23 3.10 -15.37 3.16
N ASP A 24 3.03 -14.07 3.40
CA ASP A 24 2.95 -13.05 2.34
C ASP A 24 4.25 -12.97 1.55
N ALA A 25 5.40 -13.02 2.23
CA ALA A 25 6.71 -13.09 1.58
C ALA A 25 6.82 -14.33 0.68
N TRP A 26 6.38 -15.49 1.15
CA TRP A 26 6.34 -16.71 0.34
C TRP A 26 5.36 -16.62 -0.83
N SER A 27 4.22 -15.97 -0.65
CA SER A 27 3.24 -15.73 -1.72
C SER A 27 3.85 -14.85 -2.82
N ILE A 28 4.48 -13.74 -2.46
CA ILE A 28 5.18 -12.83 -3.38
C ILE A 28 6.29 -13.57 -4.12
N TYR A 29 7.14 -14.30 -3.39
CA TYR A 29 8.23 -15.05 -3.98
C TYR A 29 7.72 -16.10 -4.97
N ARG A 30 6.70 -16.88 -4.62
CA ARG A 30 6.10 -17.89 -5.51
C ARG A 30 5.32 -17.28 -6.68
N ARG A 31 4.76 -16.08 -6.55
CA ARG A 31 4.12 -15.39 -7.68
C ARG A 31 5.14 -15.06 -8.77
N ILE A 32 6.34 -14.67 -8.38
CA ILE A 32 7.41 -14.27 -9.32
C ILE A 32 8.18 -15.49 -9.83
N TRP A 33 8.47 -16.44 -8.94
CA TRP A 33 9.40 -17.54 -9.18
C TRP A 33 8.76 -18.93 -9.09
N GLY A 34 7.43 -19.01 -9.08
CA GLY A 34 6.68 -20.27 -9.09
C GLY A 34 6.81 -20.99 -10.44
N GLY A 35 6.90 -22.32 -10.40
CA GLY A 35 7.06 -23.15 -11.59
C GLY A 35 8.51 -23.20 -12.12
N SER A 36 8.67 -23.18 -13.44
CA SER A 36 9.94 -23.46 -14.13
C SER A 36 10.98 -22.34 -14.08
N CYS A 37 10.63 -21.15 -13.57
CA CYS A 37 11.49 -19.98 -13.59
C CYS A 37 12.40 -19.85 -12.35
N ARG A 38 12.43 -20.84 -11.45
CA ARG A 38 13.16 -20.74 -10.19
C ARG A 38 14.68 -20.54 -10.42
N PRO A 39 15.33 -19.58 -9.74
CA PRO A 39 16.77 -19.39 -9.89
C PRO A 39 17.56 -20.64 -9.47
N ALA A 40 18.42 -21.14 -10.36
CA ALA A 40 19.25 -22.31 -10.11
C ALA A 40 20.33 -22.03 -9.04
N ASN A 41 20.84 -20.79 -8.97
CA ASN A 41 21.83 -20.38 -8.00
C ASN A 41 21.21 -20.08 -6.63
N GLU A 42 21.74 -20.72 -5.58
CA GLU A 42 21.29 -20.55 -4.20
C GLU A 42 21.42 -19.11 -3.69
N GLN A 43 22.51 -18.41 -4.02
CA GLN A 43 22.75 -17.04 -3.61
C GLN A 43 21.68 -16.10 -4.19
N VAL A 44 21.28 -16.34 -5.44
CA VAL A 44 20.20 -15.59 -6.10
C VAL A 44 18.87 -15.89 -5.42
N ARG A 45 18.57 -17.16 -5.11
CA ARG A 45 17.35 -17.52 -4.36
C ARG A 45 17.25 -16.78 -3.02
N ARG A 46 18.34 -16.73 -2.24
CA ARG A 46 18.38 -16.02 -0.95
C ARG A 46 18.15 -14.52 -1.12
N LYS A 47 18.77 -13.89 -2.12
CA LYS A 47 18.56 -12.46 -2.43
C LYS A 47 17.11 -12.15 -2.81
N GLU A 48 16.50 -12.98 -3.65
CA GLU A 48 15.11 -12.80 -4.08
C GLU A 48 14.11 -13.05 -2.94
N LEU A 49 14.38 -14.03 -2.07
CA LEU A 49 13.58 -14.24 -0.87
C LEU A 49 13.69 -13.04 0.09
N ALA A 50 14.89 -12.48 0.27
CA ALA A 50 15.08 -11.29 1.09
C ALA A 50 14.35 -10.06 0.52
N LYS A 51 14.27 -9.91 -0.81
CA LYS A 51 13.44 -8.87 -1.45
C LYS A 51 11.95 -9.09 -1.15
N ALA A 52 11.45 -10.31 -1.32
CA ALA A 52 10.06 -10.65 -1.03
C ALA A 52 9.71 -10.38 0.44
N LEU A 53 10.62 -10.70 1.37
CA LEU A 53 10.45 -10.43 2.80
C LEU A 53 10.39 -8.93 3.11
N ARG A 54 11.26 -8.12 2.49
CA ARG A 54 11.22 -6.65 2.64
C ARG A 54 9.90 -6.06 2.14
N ASN A 55 9.39 -6.54 1.01
CA ASN A 55 8.09 -6.11 0.48
C ASN A 55 6.94 -6.51 1.40
N ALA A 56 6.93 -7.74 1.91
CA ALA A 56 5.92 -8.20 2.87
C ALA A 56 5.94 -7.35 4.16
N TRP A 57 7.12 -7.00 4.67
CA TRP A 57 7.27 -6.09 5.80
C TRP A 57 6.73 -4.69 5.50
N ALA A 58 6.97 -4.14 4.31
CA ALA A 58 6.42 -2.85 3.91
C ALA A 58 4.89 -2.89 3.85
N LEU A 59 4.30 -3.95 3.28
CA LEU A 59 2.85 -4.15 3.23
C LEU A 59 2.24 -4.27 4.62
N ALA A 60 2.85 -5.04 5.52
CA ALA A 60 2.37 -5.19 6.89
C ALA A 60 2.39 -3.86 7.65
N ARG A 61 3.43 -3.05 7.46
CA ARG A 61 3.52 -1.70 8.03
C ARG A 61 2.45 -0.77 7.45
N GLN A 62 2.24 -0.80 6.14
CA GLN A 62 1.19 -0.01 5.48
C GLN A 62 -0.20 -0.40 5.95
N ALA A 63 -0.50 -1.70 6.06
CA ALA A 63 -1.77 -2.20 6.56
C ALA A 63 -2.02 -1.76 8.01
N ARG A 64 -0.98 -1.82 8.86
CA ARG A 64 -1.05 -1.31 10.23
C ARG A 64 -1.33 0.19 10.26
N ALA A 65 -0.61 0.97 9.46
CA ALA A 65 -0.83 2.41 9.36
C ALA A 65 -2.24 2.72 8.88
N ALA A 66 -2.74 2.02 7.86
CA ALA A 66 -4.11 2.16 7.36
C ALA A 66 -5.19 1.77 8.38
N ALA A 67 -4.93 0.74 9.19
CA ALA A 67 -5.82 0.34 10.27
C ALA A 67 -5.86 1.36 11.43
N ALA A 68 -4.74 2.05 11.68
CA ALA A 68 -4.65 3.12 12.67
C ALA A 68 -5.30 4.43 12.21
N LYS A 69 -5.58 4.59 10.91
CA LYS A 69 -6.18 5.82 10.38
C LYS A 69 -7.59 6.02 10.91
N THR A 70 -7.85 7.21 11.43
CA THR A 70 -9.20 7.67 11.77
C THR A 70 -10.05 7.81 10.51
N LEU A 71 -11.38 7.87 10.68
CA LEU A 71 -12.30 8.14 9.57
C LEU A 71 -11.97 9.48 8.88
N ALA A 72 -11.60 10.49 9.65
CA ALA A 72 -11.16 11.78 9.13
C ALA A 72 -9.88 11.67 8.29
N GLU A 73 -8.87 10.93 8.75
CA GLU A 73 -7.63 10.74 7.96
C GLU A 73 -7.89 9.97 6.66
N LYS A 74 -8.79 8.97 6.69
CA LYS A 74 -9.22 8.25 5.47
C LYS A 74 -9.97 9.17 4.52
N ALA A 75 -10.87 10.02 5.04
CA ALA A 75 -11.59 11.00 4.26
C ALA A 75 -10.63 12.02 3.63
N ALA A 76 -9.63 12.51 4.37
CA ALA A 76 -8.61 13.42 3.87
C ALA A 76 -7.76 12.81 2.74
N ASP A 77 -7.37 11.54 2.87
CA ASP A 77 -6.66 10.83 1.80
C ASP A 77 -7.53 10.64 0.56
N ARG A 78 -8.82 10.32 0.75
CA ARG A 78 -9.78 10.19 -0.36
C ARG A 78 -10.00 11.52 -1.08
N VAL A 79 -10.10 12.63 -0.34
CA VAL A 79 -10.17 13.99 -0.89
C VAL A 79 -8.95 14.29 -1.75
N ARG A 80 -7.73 13.97 -1.28
CA ARG A 80 -6.49 14.17 -2.05
C ARG A 80 -6.48 13.34 -3.34
N GLU A 81 -6.90 12.08 -3.27
CA GLU A 81 -6.98 11.18 -4.41
C GLU A 81 -7.95 11.70 -5.48
N LEU A 82 -9.20 11.99 -5.09
CA LEU A 82 -10.24 12.51 -5.99
C LEU A 82 -9.85 13.86 -6.60
N THR A 83 -9.18 14.71 -5.84
CA THR A 83 -8.66 15.99 -6.34
C THR A 83 -7.59 15.75 -7.43
N ALA A 84 -6.68 14.80 -7.23
CA ALA A 84 -5.68 14.46 -8.23
C ALA A 84 -6.31 13.86 -9.50
N GLU A 85 -7.37 13.07 -9.36
CA GLU A 85 -8.13 12.55 -10.50
C GLU A 85 -8.85 13.65 -11.28
N LEU A 86 -9.48 14.61 -10.59
CA LEU A 86 -10.06 15.79 -11.24
C LEU A 86 -9.01 16.58 -12.01
N MET A 87 -7.84 16.82 -11.41
CA MET A 87 -6.74 17.50 -12.09
C MET A 87 -6.28 16.75 -13.34
N ARG A 88 -6.23 15.41 -13.31
CA ARG A 88 -5.89 14.59 -14.47
C ARG A 88 -6.94 14.69 -15.58
N LEU A 89 -8.22 14.70 -15.23
CA LEU A 89 -9.31 14.89 -16.19
C LEU A 89 -9.28 16.31 -16.78
N ASP A 90 -8.97 17.32 -15.96
CA ASP A 90 -8.85 18.72 -16.37
C ASP A 90 -7.61 19.02 -17.19
N ALA A 91 -6.53 18.26 -17.03
CA ALA A 91 -5.35 18.36 -17.88
C ALA A 91 -5.55 17.75 -19.29
N ARG A 92 -6.69 17.08 -19.54
CA ARG A 92 -6.90 16.35 -20.81
C ARG A 92 -7.15 17.33 -21.98
N PRO A 93 -6.52 17.14 -23.15
CA PRO A 93 -6.70 18.00 -24.32
C PRO A 93 -8.14 18.06 -24.81
N TRP A 94 -8.51 19.19 -25.44
CA TRP A 94 -9.89 19.58 -25.74
C TRP A 94 -10.64 18.68 -26.75
N GLY A 95 -9.98 17.73 -27.42
CA GLY A 95 -10.61 16.72 -28.30
C GLY A 95 -10.74 15.31 -27.71
N MET A 96 -10.17 15.06 -26.52
CA MET A 96 -10.20 13.75 -25.85
C MET A 96 -11.22 13.69 -24.71
N ARG A 97 -11.94 14.78 -24.46
CA ARG A 97 -13.03 14.83 -23.50
C ARG A 97 -14.28 14.30 -24.18
N SER A 98 -14.76 13.16 -23.71
CA SER A 98 -16.01 12.56 -24.19
C SER A 98 -17.13 12.85 -23.20
N HIS A 99 -18.39 12.62 -23.59
CA HIS A 99 -19.52 12.70 -22.66
C HIS A 99 -19.29 11.82 -21.40
N ARG A 100 -18.67 10.64 -21.58
CA ARG A 100 -18.22 9.78 -20.46
C ARG A 100 -17.22 10.45 -19.52
N SER A 101 -16.38 11.35 -20.02
CA SER A 101 -15.44 12.12 -19.20
C SER A 101 -16.14 13.19 -18.35
N ALA A 102 -17.24 13.76 -18.84
CA ALA A 102 -18.08 14.68 -18.07
C ALA A 102 -18.84 13.94 -16.96
N THR A 103 -19.50 12.81 -17.28
CA THR A 103 -20.15 11.98 -16.26
C THR A 103 -19.18 11.49 -15.19
N ALA A 104 -17.97 11.07 -15.58
CA ALA A 104 -16.95 10.66 -14.62
C ALA A 104 -16.52 11.81 -13.70
N ARG A 105 -16.40 13.03 -14.23
CA ARG A 105 -16.11 14.23 -13.44
C ARG A 105 -17.20 14.48 -12.40
N ASP A 106 -18.47 14.43 -12.80
CA ASP A 106 -19.61 14.70 -11.91
C ASP A 106 -19.67 13.68 -10.75
N VAL A 107 -19.43 12.40 -11.05
CA VAL A 107 -19.33 11.33 -10.03
C VAL A 107 -18.18 11.62 -9.06
N ILE A 108 -17.00 11.97 -9.57
CA ILE A 108 -15.83 12.30 -8.73
C ILE A 108 -16.12 13.52 -7.85
N GLN A 109 -16.81 14.54 -8.37
CA GLN A 109 -17.20 15.72 -7.60
C GLN A 109 -18.21 15.39 -6.49
N LEU A 110 -19.19 14.53 -6.77
CA LEU A 110 -20.16 14.06 -5.77
C LEU A 110 -19.47 13.30 -4.64
N GLU A 111 -18.56 12.38 -4.99
CA GLU A 111 -17.77 11.64 -4.00
C GLU A 111 -16.86 12.58 -3.20
N LEU A 112 -16.25 13.58 -3.85
CA LEU A 112 -15.40 14.56 -3.19
C LEU A 112 -16.19 15.35 -2.13
N ALA A 113 -17.41 15.79 -2.46
CA ALA A 113 -18.28 16.50 -1.53
C ALA A 113 -18.66 15.60 -0.32
N SER A 114 -18.97 14.32 -0.57
CA SER A 114 -19.26 13.38 0.53
C SER A 114 -18.06 13.13 1.44
N ALA A 115 -16.84 13.05 0.88
CA ALA A 115 -15.62 12.86 1.65
C ALA A 115 -15.24 14.11 2.45
N GLN A 116 -15.48 15.31 1.90
CA GLN A 116 -15.30 16.57 2.61
C GLN A 116 -16.29 16.75 3.77
N ALA A 117 -17.53 16.29 3.62
CA ALA A 117 -18.53 16.35 4.69
C ALA A 117 -18.13 15.54 5.94
N VAL A 118 -17.33 14.49 5.80
CA VAL A 118 -16.80 13.68 6.93
C VAL A 118 -15.70 14.43 7.71
N LEU A 119 -15.14 15.50 7.14
CA LEU A 119 -14.08 16.32 7.73
C LEU A 119 -14.59 17.55 8.48
N GLN A 120 -15.89 17.86 8.39
CA GLN A 120 -16.55 19.01 9.04
C GLN A 120 -17.19 18.59 10.36
#